data_AF-M0G0Q8-F1
#
_entry.id   AF-M0G0Q8-F1
#
_cell.length_a   1.000
_cell.length_b   1.000
_cell.length_c   1.000
_cell.angle_alpha   90.00
_cell.angle_beta   90.00
_cell.angle_gamma   90.00
#
_symmetry.space_group_name_H-M   'P 1'
#
loop_
_entity.id
_entity.type
_entity.pdbx_description
1 polymer ?
#
loop_
_entity_poly.entity_id
_entity_poly.type
_entity_poly.pdbx_seq_one_letter_code
_entity_poly.pdbx_strand_id
1 'polypeptide(L)'
;MRLLGSRLAALSMVESVHYFPLEKPDRVVASFEETYYPDVVDAAALELRLRLNGEFNLLYRERWAGDRWVCRWDRHPNTHNTDDHFHVPPRPSETTALDAEYPADMNDVLRLVFETIEARVNEVWAETTAPVYPTEYEFERQYELPYLTNP
;
A
#
# COMPACT_ATOMS: atom_id res chain seq x y z
N MET A 1 11.44 -5.02 11.78
CA MET A 1 11.71 -3.82 10.95
C MET A 1 12.92 -4.00 10.05
N ARG A 2 14.18 -4.01 10.54
CA ARG A 2 15.37 -4.12 9.65
C ARG A 2 15.41 -5.37 8.76
N LEU A 3 15.07 -6.54 9.28
CA LEU A 3 15.01 -7.78 8.49
C LEU A 3 14.01 -7.66 7.32
N LEU A 4 12.82 -7.11 7.58
CA LEU A 4 11.81 -6.92 6.54
C LEU A 4 12.27 -5.87 5.52
N GLY A 5 12.86 -4.76 5.96
CA GLY A 5 13.45 -3.79 5.05
C GLY A 5 14.56 -4.39 4.17
N SER A 6 15.37 -5.32 4.71
CA SER A 6 16.38 -6.02 3.92
C SER A 6 15.76 -6.97 2.88
N ARG A 7 14.59 -7.53 3.16
CA ARG A 7 13.82 -8.34 2.19
C ARG A 7 13.24 -7.45 1.10
N LEU A 8 12.69 -6.28 1.46
CA LEU A 8 12.23 -5.28 0.49
C LEU A 8 13.35 -4.86 -0.44
N ALA A 9 14.54 -4.56 0.09
CA ALA A 9 15.70 -4.15 -0.69
C ALA A 9 16.23 -5.24 -1.64
N ALA A 10 15.77 -6.50 -1.50
CA ALA A 10 16.13 -7.59 -2.39
C ALA A 10 15.12 -7.76 -3.55
N LEU A 11 14.00 -7.02 -3.55
CA LEU A 11 13.01 -7.07 -4.62
C LEU A 11 13.46 -6.18 -5.77
N SER A 12 13.41 -6.69 -7.01
CA SER A 12 13.83 -5.94 -8.20
C SER A 12 12.98 -4.70 -8.51
N MET A 13 11.76 -4.63 -7.98
CA MET A 13 10.87 -3.46 -8.10
C MET A 13 11.21 -2.34 -7.10
N VAL A 14 12.12 -2.58 -6.15
CA VAL A 14 12.48 -1.64 -5.09
C VAL A 14 13.84 -1.02 -5.40
N GLU A 15 13.84 0.30 -5.61
CA GLU A 15 15.04 1.09 -5.88
C GLU A 15 15.87 1.29 -4.60
N SER A 16 15.19 1.64 -3.51
CA SER A 16 15.87 1.99 -2.25
C SER A 16 15.01 1.72 -1.03
N VAL A 17 15.68 1.49 0.11
CA VAL A 17 15.04 1.33 1.41
C VAL A 17 15.67 2.26 2.43
N HIS A 18 14.86 3.18 2.96
CA HIS A 18 15.23 4.09 4.04
C HIS A 18 14.75 3.53 5.39
N TYR A 19 15.69 3.29 6.29
CA TYR A 19 15.40 2.79 7.63
C TYR A 19 15.33 3.96 8.61
N PHE A 20 14.19 4.12 9.27
CA PHE A 20 13.97 5.13 10.31
C PHE A 20 14.37 6.55 9.87
N PRO A 21 13.83 7.05 8.73
CA PRO A 21 14.13 8.39 8.25
C PRO A 21 13.77 9.44 9.32
N LEU A 22 14.48 10.58 9.31
CA LEU A 22 14.35 11.60 10.35
C LEU A 22 12.92 12.11 10.52
N GLU A 23 12.20 12.25 9.41
CA GLU A 23 10.82 12.74 9.36
C GLU A 23 9.82 11.68 9.85
N LYS A 24 10.19 10.40 9.79
CA LYS A 24 9.36 9.25 10.17
C LYS A 24 10.19 8.17 10.89
N PRO A 25 10.67 8.44 12.11
CA PRO A 25 11.68 7.61 12.78
C PRO A 25 11.17 6.23 13.22
N ASP A 26 9.86 5.98 13.12
CA ASP A 26 9.24 4.69 13.39
C ASP A 26 8.88 3.90 12.12
N ARG A 27 9.41 4.31 10.97
CA ARG A 27 9.10 3.71 9.65
C ARG A 27 10.30 3.06 8.97
N VAL A 28 10.01 2.08 8.13
CA VAL A 28 10.85 1.70 6.98
C VAL A 28 10.12 2.16 5.73
N VAL A 29 10.81 2.82 4.80
CA VAL A 29 10.23 3.34 3.56
C VAL A 29 10.97 2.71 2.39
N ALA A 30 10.26 1.96 1.55
CA ALA A 30 10.77 1.45 0.29
C ALA A 30 10.28 2.32 -0.87
N SER A 31 11.20 2.87 -1.66
CA SER A 31 10.89 3.55 -2.92
C SER A 31 10.96 2.53 -4.05
N PHE A 32 10.03 2.62 -4.99
CA PHE A 32 9.97 1.69 -6.12
C PHE A 32 10.73 2.26 -7.31
N GLU A 33 11.25 1.35 -8.14
CA GLU A 33 11.92 1.69 -9.41
C GLU A 33 10.97 2.45 -10.34
N GLU A 34 11.43 3.56 -10.93
CA GLU A 34 10.62 4.35 -11.87
C GLU A 34 10.11 3.49 -13.04
N THR A 35 10.97 2.60 -13.55
CA THR A 35 10.64 1.68 -14.67
C THR A 35 9.60 0.60 -14.32
N TYR A 36 9.23 0.46 -13.05
CA TYR A 36 8.13 -0.42 -12.65
C TYR A 36 6.76 0.19 -12.98
N TYR A 37 6.71 1.49 -13.26
CA TYR A 37 5.48 2.24 -13.56
C TYR A 37 5.51 2.85 -14.98
N PRO A 38 4.34 3.10 -15.58
CA PRO A 38 4.25 3.96 -16.75
C PRO A 38 4.49 5.43 -16.39
N ASP A 39 4.88 6.24 -17.38
CA ASP A 39 5.31 7.66 -17.23
C ASP A 39 4.29 8.59 -16.54
N VAL A 40 3.04 8.16 -16.38
CA VAL A 40 1.99 8.92 -15.67
C VAL A 40 2.17 8.92 -14.15
N VAL A 41 2.97 8.00 -13.62
CA VAL A 41 3.32 7.92 -12.19
C VAL A 41 4.74 8.43 -11.97
N ASP A 42 4.87 9.56 -11.26
CA ASP A 42 6.15 10.23 -11.03
C ASP A 42 7.04 9.52 -10.00
N ALA A 43 6.46 8.78 -9.06
CA ALA A 43 7.15 7.96 -8.06
C ALA A 43 6.16 7.15 -7.24
N ALA A 44 6.61 6.02 -6.68
CA ALA A 44 5.84 5.25 -5.72
C ALA A 44 6.67 4.79 -4.52
N ALA A 45 5.98 4.56 -3.40
CA ALA A 45 6.62 4.11 -2.17
C ALA A 45 5.67 3.33 -1.25
N LEU A 46 6.24 2.40 -0.50
CA LEU A 46 5.59 1.63 0.55
C LEU A 46 6.24 1.95 1.91
N GLU A 47 5.43 2.39 2.86
CA GLU A 47 5.85 2.68 4.23
C GLU A 47 5.37 1.60 5.19
N LEU A 48 6.28 1.06 5.98
CA LEU A 48 5.99 0.04 7.00
C LEU A 48 6.14 0.66 8.39
N ARG A 49 5.11 0.51 9.24
CA ARG A 49 5.23 0.64 10.69
C ARG A 49 4.73 -0.60 11.36
N LEU A 50 5.57 -1.19 12.17
CA LEU A 50 5.28 -2.40 12.91
C LEU A 50 5.48 -2.14 14.39
N ARG A 51 4.53 -2.57 15.22
CA ARG A 51 4.61 -2.48 16.68
C ARG A 51 4.85 -3.85 17.29
N LEU A 52 5.37 -3.86 18.52
CA LEU A 52 5.66 -5.10 19.26
C LEU A 52 4.39 -5.85 19.68
N ASN A 53 3.24 -5.17 19.75
CA ASN A 53 1.96 -5.75 20.10
C ASN A 53 1.21 -6.35 18.88
N GLY A 54 1.87 -6.44 17.72
CA GLY A 54 1.27 -6.99 16.49
C GLY A 54 0.50 -5.98 15.65
N GLU A 55 0.29 -4.75 16.13
CA GLU A 55 -0.28 -3.68 15.30
C GLU A 55 0.66 -3.29 14.16
N PHE A 56 0.07 -2.88 13.04
CA PHE A 56 0.81 -2.32 11.92
C PHE A 56 0.03 -1.26 11.16
N ASN A 57 0.77 -0.44 10.43
CA ASN A 57 0.23 0.45 9.40
C ASN A 57 1.17 0.38 8.20
N LEU A 58 0.62 -0.10 7.08
CA LEU A 58 1.28 -0.17 5.79
C LEU A 58 0.62 0.85 4.87
N LEU A 59 1.40 1.80 4.33
CA LEU A 59 0.90 2.86 3.46
C LEU A 59 1.61 2.76 2.13
N TYR A 60 0.86 2.51 1.06
CA TYR A 60 1.37 2.60 -0.30
C TYR A 60 0.89 3.91 -0.93
N ARG A 61 1.80 4.61 -1.61
CA ARG A 61 1.52 5.89 -2.25
C ARG A 61 2.16 5.97 -3.63
N GLU A 62 1.45 6.59 -4.54
CA GLU A 62 1.92 7.02 -5.86
C GLU A 62 1.81 8.54 -5.93
N ARG A 63 2.82 9.19 -6.49
CA ARG A 63 2.79 10.59 -6.89
C ARG A 63 2.46 10.64 -8.37
N TRP A 64 1.44 11.42 -8.71
CA TRP A 64 1.01 11.69 -10.08
C TRP A 64 1.12 13.19 -10.34
N ALA A 65 1.08 13.60 -11.61
CA ALA A 65 1.12 15.01 -11.99
C ALA A 65 -0.03 15.80 -11.33
N GLY A 66 0.27 16.49 -10.21
CA GLY A 66 -0.69 17.28 -9.46
C GLY A 66 -1.63 16.51 -8.53
N ASP A 67 -1.47 15.18 -8.38
CA ASP A 67 -2.31 14.37 -7.50
C ASP A 67 -1.55 13.21 -6.83
N ARG A 68 -2.26 12.43 -6.01
CA ARG A 68 -1.74 11.24 -5.33
C ARG A 68 -2.77 10.13 -5.32
N TRP A 69 -2.27 8.92 -5.46
CA TRP A 69 -3.03 7.71 -5.19
C TRP A 69 -2.46 7.09 -3.93
N VAL A 70 -3.29 6.79 -2.93
CA VAL A 70 -2.83 6.25 -1.64
C VAL A 70 -3.82 5.18 -1.17
N CYS A 71 -3.33 4.06 -0.66
CA CYS A 71 -4.13 3.12 0.11
C CYS A 71 -3.36 2.68 1.37
N ARG A 72 -4.07 2.08 2.32
CA ARG A 72 -3.45 1.59 3.57
C ARG A 72 -4.02 0.26 4.02
N TRP A 73 -3.17 -0.54 4.64
CA TRP A 73 -3.54 -1.74 5.40
C TRP A 73 -3.14 -1.52 6.85
N ASP A 74 -4.13 -1.57 7.73
CA ASP A 74 -3.97 -1.23 9.13
C ASP A 74 -4.48 -2.38 9.99
N ARG A 75 -3.69 -2.72 11.02
CA ARG A 75 -4.10 -3.57 12.13
C ARG A 75 -3.97 -2.77 13.40
N HIS A 76 -5.09 -2.35 13.98
CA HIS A 76 -5.13 -1.74 15.30
C HIS A 76 -6.51 -1.86 15.95
N PRO A 77 -6.58 -1.94 17.29
CA PRO A 77 -7.87 -1.93 17.97
C PRO A 77 -8.69 -0.69 17.60
N ASN A 78 -9.99 -0.87 17.36
CA ASN A 78 -10.94 0.23 17.32
C ASN A 78 -12.26 -0.17 18.01
N THR A 79 -13.15 0.80 18.20
CA THR A 79 -14.38 0.62 18.98
C THR A 79 -15.58 0.09 18.16
N HIS A 80 -15.43 -0.16 16.86
CA HIS A 80 -16.57 -0.32 15.93
C HIS A 80 -16.45 -1.43 14.87
N ASN A 81 -15.31 -2.13 14.69
CA ASN A 81 -15.18 -3.25 13.74
C ASN A 81 -14.09 -4.29 14.14
N THR A 82 -13.63 -5.10 13.17
CA THR A 82 -12.46 -6.00 13.27
C THR A 82 -11.15 -5.21 13.39
N ASP A 83 -10.16 -5.71 14.13
CA ASP A 83 -8.85 -5.04 14.30
C ASP A 83 -8.14 -4.68 12.98
N ASP A 84 -8.51 -5.34 11.88
CA ASP A 84 -7.98 -5.15 10.54
C ASP A 84 -8.92 -4.33 9.64
N HIS A 85 -8.36 -3.33 8.97
CA HIS A 85 -9.09 -2.54 7.97
C HIS A 85 -8.20 -2.05 6.84
N PHE A 86 -8.78 -2.04 5.65
CA PHE A 86 -8.20 -1.51 4.42
C PHE A 86 -8.75 -0.11 4.16
N HIS A 87 -7.90 0.91 4.16
CA HIS A 87 -8.30 2.24 3.70
C HIS A 87 -8.16 2.32 2.18
N VAL A 88 -9.31 2.46 1.51
CA VAL A 88 -9.40 2.40 0.06
C VAL A 88 -8.71 3.58 -0.63
N PRO A 89 -8.17 3.36 -1.84
CA PRO A 89 -7.68 4.42 -2.71
C PRO A 89 -8.78 5.29 -3.29
N PRO A 90 -8.43 6.46 -3.87
CA PRO A 90 -7.08 7.05 -3.93
C PRO A 90 -6.79 7.95 -2.71
N ARG A 91 -7.82 8.22 -1.89
CA ARG A 91 -7.77 9.16 -0.76
C ARG A 91 -8.29 8.45 0.49
N PRO A 92 -7.41 7.75 1.22
CA PRO A 92 -7.83 6.96 2.37
C PRO A 92 -8.34 7.88 3.47
N SER A 93 -9.48 7.53 4.05
CA SER A 93 -10.07 8.22 5.19
C SER A 93 -10.62 7.20 6.20
N GLU A 94 -10.89 7.64 7.42
CA GLU A 94 -11.53 6.80 8.43
C GLU A 94 -12.96 6.39 8.01
N THR A 95 -13.66 7.25 7.25
CA THR A 95 -15.02 7.00 6.78
C THR A 95 -15.11 6.09 5.55
N THR A 96 -13.98 5.83 4.89
CA THR A 96 -13.91 4.97 3.70
C THR A 96 -13.11 3.69 3.96
N ALA A 97 -12.77 3.40 5.22
CA ALA A 97 -12.13 2.16 5.59
C ALA A 97 -13.11 0.99 5.46
N LEU A 98 -12.61 -0.13 4.94
CA LEU A 98 -13.34 -1.39 4.81
C LEU A 98 -12.77 -2.40 5.79
N ASP A 99 -13.64 -3.16 6.43
CA ASP A 99 -13.25 -4.27 7.29
C ASP A 99 -12.48 -5.32 6.49
N ALA A 100 -11.43 -5.85 7.10
CA ALA A 100 -10.55 -6.81 6.50
C ALA A 100 -10.18 -7.92 7.50
N GLU A 101 -9.55 -8.97 6.98
CA GLU A 101 -8.89 -10.02 7.74
C GLU A 101 -7.52 -10.27 7.12
N TYR A 102 -6.47 -9.95 7.86
CA TYR A 102 -5.10 -10.17 7.43
C TYR A 102 -4.48 -11.40 8.09
N PRO A 103 -3.51 -12.06 7.44
CA PRO A 103 -2.73 -13.12 8.08
C PRO A 103 -2.07 -12.68 9.40
N ALA A 104 -1.80 -13.65 10.28
CA ALA A 104 -1.06 -13.39 11.52
C ALA A 104 0.44 -13.13 11.25
N ASP A 105 1.03 -13.81 10.27
CA ASP A 105 2.44 -13.65 9.91
C ASP A 105 2.64 -12.43 9.00
N MET A 106 3.57 -11.55 9.37
CA MET A 106 3.86 -10.31 8.63
C MET A 106 4.41 -10.55 7.21
N ASN A 107 5.03 -11.71 6.94
CA ASN A 107 5.43 -12.05 5.58
C ASN A 107 4.22 -12.36 4.69
N ASP A 108 3.22 -13.03 5.24
CA ASP A 108 1.97 -13.30 4.52
C ASP A 108 1.17 -12.00 4.31
N VAL A 109 1.18 -11.09 5.28
CA VAL A 109 0.64 -9.73 5.12
C VAL A 109 1.37 -8.98 3.99
N LEU A 110 2.71 -8.99 3.98
CA LEU A 110 3.46 -8.30 2.93
C LEU A 110 3.24 -8.92 1.54
N ARG A 111 3.12 -10.26 1.45
CA ARG A 111 2.77 -10.94 0.19
C ARG A 111 1.45 -10.42 -0.36
N LEU A 112 0.41 -10.37 0.48
CA LEU A 112 -0.90 -9.82 0.13
C LEU A 112 -0.84 -8.35 -0.32
N VAL A 113 -0.06 -7.53 0.38
CA VAL A 113 0.15 -6.12 0.00
C VAL A 113 0.80 -6.02 -1.38
N PHE A 114 1.84 -6.83 -1.64
CA PHE A 114 2.51 -6.83 -2.94
C PHE A 114 1.62 -7.34 -4.06
N GLU A 115 0.80 -8.36 -3.84
CA GLU A 115 -0.20 -8.83 -4.81
C GLU A 115 -1.19 -7.71 -5.18
N THR A 116 -1.60 -6.90 -4.19
CA THR A 116 -2.48 -5.75 -4.43
C THR A 116 -1.78 -4.62 -5.19
N ILE A 117 -0.52 -4.33 -4.84
CA ILE A 117 0.29 -3.31 -5.54
C ILE A 117 0.54 -3.76 -6.99
N GLU A 118 0.87 -5.03 -7.22
CA GLU A 118 1.10 -5.57 -8.56
C GLU A 118 -0.18 -5.51 -9.41
N ALA A 119 -1.33 -5.84 -8.84
CA ALA A 119 -2.62 -5.70 -9.52
C ALA A 119 -2.91 -4.24 -9.92
N ARG A 120 -2.65 -3.27 -9.01
CA ARG A 120 -2.75 -1.83 -9.31
C ARG A 120 -1.77 -1.42 -10.41
N VAL A 121 -0.52 -1.82 -10.34
CA VAL A 121 0.49 -1.46 -11.34
C VAL A 121 0.11 -1.99 -12.72
N ASN A 122 -0.37 -3.23 -12.79
CA ASN A 122 -0.85 -3.83 -14.04
C ASN A 122 -2.05 -3.09 -14.65
N GLU A 123 -2.99 -2.63 -13.81
CA GLU A 123 -4.13 -1.80 -14.24
C GLU A 123 -3.64 -0.48 -14.84
N VAL A 124 -2.73 0.23 -14.16
CA VAL A 124 -2.18 1.51 -14.68
C VAL A 124 -1.45 1.29 -16.01
N TRP A 125 -0.69 0.20 -16.14
CA TRP A 125 -0.06 -0.17 -17.41
C TRP A 125 -1.09 -0.43 -18.52
N ALA A 126 -2.18 -1.13 -18.22
CA ALA A 126 -3.25 -1.42 -19.19
C ALA A 126 -3.96 -0.15 -19.69
N GLU A 127 -4.03 0.89 -18.87
CA GLU A 127 -4.70 2.15 -19.17
C GLU A 127 -3.77 3.24 -19.72
N THR A 128 -2.50 2.94 -20.01
CA THR A 128 -1.50 3.97 -20.38
C THR A 128 -1.90 4.84 -21.59
N THR A 129 -2.75 4.35 -22.50
CA THR A 129 -3.25 5.12 -23.65
C THR A 129 -4.39 6.10 -23.31
N ALA A 130 -5.06 5.90 -22.18
CA ALA A 130 -6.11 6.75 -21.62
C ALA A 130 -6.14 6.57 -20.08
N PRO A 131 -5.12 7.08 -19.37
CA PRO A 131 -4.91 6.78 -17.95
C PRO A 131 -6.04 7.35 -17.09
N VAL A 132 -6.58 6.56 -16.17
CA VAL A 132 -7.50 7.05 -15.14
C VAL A 132 -6.70 7.74 -14.04
N TYR A 133 -6.83 9.07 -13.96
CA TYR A 133 -6.13 9.85 -12.94
C TYR A 133 -6.73 9.61 -11.54
N PRO A 134 -5.96 9.80 -10.45
CA PRO A 134 -6.47 9.60 -9.10
C PRO A 134 -7.68 10.49 -8.74
N THR A 135 -7.93 11.59 -9.46
CA THR A 135 -9.15 12.41 -9.34
C THR A 135 -10.40 11.75 -9.92
N GLU A 136 -10.23 10.89 -10.91
CA GLU A 136 -11.29 10.22 -11.68
C GLU A 136 -11.50 8.77 -11.22
N TYR A 137 -10.56 8.26 -10.41
CA TYR A 137 -10.58 6.90 -9.90
C TYR A 137 -11.66 6.71 -8.83
N GLU A 138 -12.51 5.70 -9.04
CA GLU A 138 -13.47 5.20 -8.06
C GLU A 138 -13.09 3.77 -7.64
N PHE A 139 -13.05 3.51 -6.33
CA PHE A 139 -12.73 2.18 -5.82
C PHE A 139 -13.96 1.26 -5.93
N GLU A 140 -13.94 0.34 -6.90
CA GLU A 140 -15.02 -0.63 -7.13
C GLU A 140 -14.66 -2.07 -6.70
N ARG A 141 -13.71 -2.26 -5.76
CA ARG A 141 -13.23 -3.59 -5.32
C ARG A 141 -12.61 -4.45 -6.44
N GLN A 142 -12.09 -3.79 -7.46
CA GLN A 142 -11.62 -4.37 -8.72
C GLN A 142 -10.51 -5.44 -8.66
N TYR A 143 -9.90 -5.68 -7.50
CA TYR A 143 -8.77 -6.62 -7.36
C TYR A 143 -9.13 -7.97 -6.73
N GLU A 144 -10.42 -8.32 -6.62
CA GLU A 144 -10.88 -9.52 -5.89
C GLU A 144 -10.15 -9.69 -4.55
N LEU A 145 -10.07 -8.59 -3.77
CA LEU A 145 -9.26 -8.53 -2.55
C LEU A 145 -9.74 -9.59 -1.55
N PRO A 146 -9.05 -10.74 -1.41
CA PRO A 146 -9.58 -11.90 -0.70
C PRO A 146 -9.62 -11.69 0.82
N TYR A 147 -9.02 -10.59 1.27
CA TYR A 147 -8.94 -10.17 2.66
C TYR A 147 -10.06 -9.21 3.08
N LEU A 148 -10.93 -8.75 2.17
CA LEU A 148 -12.07 -7.93 2.56
C LEU A 148 -13.20 -8.83 3.06
N THR A 149 -13.76 -8.53 4.25
CA THR A 149 -14.73 -9.40 4.93
C THR A 149 -16.20 -9.02 4.68
N ASN A 150 -16.45 -7.82 4.15
CA ASN A 150 -17.79 -7.38 3.77
C ASN A 150 -17.88 -7.20 2.24
N PRO A 151 -18.94 -7.66 1.55
CA PRO A 151 -19.18 -7.45 0.11
C PRO A 151 -19.48 -6.00 -0.26
#